data_AF-A0A8J7PPF7-F1
#
_entry.id   AF-A0A8J7PPF7-F1
#
_cell.length_a   1.000
_cell.length_b   1.000
_cell.length_c   1.000
_cell.angle_alpha   90.00
_cell.angle_beta   90.00
_cell.angle_gamma   90.00
#
_symmetry.space_group_name_H-M   'P 1'
#
loop_
_entity.id
_entity.type
_entity.pdbx_description
1 polymer ?
#
loop_
_entity_poly.entity_id
_entity_poly.type
_entity_poly.pdbx_seq_one_letter_code
_entity_poly.pdbx_strand_id
1 'polypeptide(L)'
;MLRGATQPDGRGPAKLADLKGAQTVFPHGYQAVKSGDVVVLWGAGVKGEGEAAGKGGEVVAYEKDAPANGGYVLLTSGEVKKLSASEFQSAPKAK
;
A
#
# COMPACT_ATOMS: atom_id res chain seq x y z
N MET A 1 8.08 9.63 -5.78
CA MET A 1 6.88 10.43 -6.13
C MET A 1 5.67 10.17 -5.20
N LEU A 2 5.85 9.47 -4.07
CA LEU A 2 4.82 9.15 -3.07
C LEU A 2 4.68 10.20 -1.96
N ARG A 3 5.52 11.25 -1.95
CA ARG A 3 5.34 12.40 -1.05
C ARG A 3 4.02 13.14 -1.29
N GLY A 4 3.40 12.99 -2.47
CA GLY A 4 2.10 13.58 -2.77
C GLY A 4 0.91 12.79 -2.20
N ALA A 5 1.13 11.56 -1.71
CA ALA A 5 0.09 10.69 -1.16
C ALA A 5 0.14 10.58 0.36
N THR A 6 1.14 11.18 1.02
CA THR A 6 1.27 11.25 2.47
C THR A 6 0.67 12.55 3.01
N GLN A 7 -0.05 12.46 4.12
CA GLN A 7 -0.51 13.63 4.88
C GLN A 7 0.69 14.44 5.38
N PRO A 8 0.53 15.75 5.67
CA PRO A 8 1.61 16.61 6.18
C PRO A 8 2.31 16.07 7.45
N ASP A 9 1.67 15.17 8.20
CA ASP A 9 2.23 14.44 9.34
C ASP A 9 3.07 13.19 8.98
N GLY A 10 3.32 12.93 7.69
CA GLY A 10 4.04 11.72 7.23
C GLY A 10 3.23 10.43 7.33
N ARG A 11 1.95 10.51 7.70
CA ARG A 11 1.02 9.38 7.68
C ARG A 11 0.57 9.10 6.26
N GLY A 12 0.40 7.82 5.93
CA GLY A 12 -0.18 7.41 4.66
C GLY A 12 -1.61 7.94 4.48
N PRO A 13 -2.18 7.76 3.29
CA PRO A 13 -3.55 8.17 3.03
C PRO A 13 -4.49 7.50 4.04
N ALA A 14 -5.39 8.28 4.62
CA ALA A 14 -6.34 7.79 5.63
C ALA A 14 -7.69 7.38 5.00
N LYS A 15 -7.91 7.79 3.75
CA LYS A 15 -9.14 7.50 2.99
C LYS A 15 -8.84 7.56 1.50
N LEU A 16 -9.72 6.94 0.72
CA LEU A 16 -9.67 6.94 -0.74
C LEU A 16 -9.63 8.35 -1.35
N ALA A 17 -10.23 9.34 -0.67
CA ALA A 17 -10.18 10.74 -1.09
C ALA A 17 -8.75 11.34 -1.06
N ASP A 18 -7.87 10.86 -0.17
CA ASP A 18 -6.46 11.31 -0.13
C ASP A 18 -5.67 10.79 -1.36
N LEU A 19 -6.12 9.68 -1.97
CA LEU A 19 -5.53 9.13 -3.19
C LEU A 19 -6.02 9.81 -4.47
N LYS A 20 -6.94 10.78 -4.39
CA LYS A 20 -7.51 11.44 -5.57
C LYS A 20 -6.45 12.15 -6.41
N GLY A 21 -5.39 12.68 -5.79
CA GLY A 21 -4.23 13.24 -6.51
C GLY A 21 -3.40 12.17 -7.24
N ALA A 22 -3.39 10.94 -6.72
CA ALA A 22 -2.73 9.80 -7.36
C ALA A 22 -3.57 9.21 -8.51
N GLN A 23 -4.85 9.52 -8.63
CA GLN A 23 -5.71 9.04 -9.73
C GLN A 23 -5.16 9.42 -11.11
N THR A 24 -4.60 10.62 -11.26
CA THR A 24 -4.07 11.11 -12.53
C THR A 24 -2.74 10.44 -12.90
N VAL A 25 -1.95 10.03 -11.91
CA VAL A 25 -0.62 9.44 -12.11
C VAL A 25 -0.69 7.90 -12.14
N PHE A 26 -1.59 7.31 -11.37
CA PHE A 26 -1.79 5.87 -11.18
C PHE A 26 -3.27 5.48 -11.31
N PRO A 27 -3.87 5.65 -12.50
CA PRO A 27 -5.30 5.40 -12.71
C PRO A 27 -5.70 3.94 -12.45
N HIS A 28 -4.83 2.99 -12.80
CA HIS A 28 -5.06 1.56 -12.57
C HIS A 28 -5.02 1.19 -11.07
N GLY A 29 -4.05 1.75 -10.32
CA GLY A 29 -3.97 1.53 -8.88
C GLY A 29 -5.18 2.13 -8.14
N TYR A 30 -5.58 3.34 -8.53
CA TYR A 30 -6.78 3.98 -7.97
C TYR A 30 -8.06 3.19 -8.26
N GLN A 31 -8.21 2.68 -9.49
CA GLN A 31 -9.32 1.80 -9.86
C GLN A 31 -9.32 0.52 -9.04
N ALA A 32 -8.17 -0.15 -8.86
CA ALA A 32 -8.08 -1.39 -8.09
C ALA A 32 -8.48 -1.20 -6.62
N VAL A 33 -8.06 -0.08 -6.01
CA VAL A 33 -8.48 0.28 -4.65
C VAL A 33 -9.97 0.64 -4.59
N LYS A 34 -10.48 1.36 -5.60
CA LYS A 34 -11.89 1.75 -5.67
C LYS A 34 -12.84 0.57 -5.92
N SER A 35 -12.43 -0.40 -6.75
CA SER A 35 -13.19 -1.62 -7.04
C SER A 35 -13.15 -2.61 -5.88
N GLY A 36 -12.21 -2.45 -4.94
CA GLY A 36 -12.03 -3.37 -3.81
C GLY A 36 -11.19 -4.60 -4.14
N ASP A 37 -10.55 -4.63 -5.32
CA ASP A 37 -9.57 -5.66 -5.67
C ASP A 37 -8.28 -5.52 -4.86
N VAL A 38 -7.96 -4.29 -4.43
CA VAL A 38 -6.84 -4.01 -3.51
C VAL A 38 -7.38 -3.42 -2.21
N VAL A 39 -7.06 -4.09 -1.11
CA VAL A 39 -7.33 -3.64 0.25
C VAL A 39 -6.16 -2.77 0.72
N VAL A 40 -6.45 -1.51 1.00
CA VAL A 40 -5.48 -0.56 1.58
C VAL A 40 -5.67 -0.51 3.09
N LEU A 41 -4.58 -0.63 3.83
CA LEU A 41 -4.52 -0.43 5.27
C LEU A 41 -4.37 1.08 5.52
N TRP A 42 -5.51 1.75 5.63
CA TRP A 42 -5.59 3.20 5.77
C TRP A 42 -4.98 3.69 7.09
N GLY A 43 -4.30 4.84 7.05
CA GLY A 43 -3.65 5.41 8.23
C GLY A 43 -2.29 4.78 8.57
N ALA A 44 -1.89 3.73 7.85
CA ALA A 44 -0.56 3.16 7.93
C ALA A 44 0.51 4.22 7.62
N GLY A 45 1.54 4.32 8.46
CA GLY A 45 2.67 5.19 8.23
C GLY A 45 3.48 4.72 7.01
N VAL A 46 3.47 5.49 5.92
CA VAL A 46 4.31 5.20 4.75
C VAL A 46 5.65 5.88 4.97
N LYS A 47 6.73 5.11 5.09
CA LYS A 47 8.09 5.64 5.37
C LYS A 47 8.68 6.43 4.18
N GLY A 48 7.98 6.45 3.06
CA GLY A 48 8.37 7.13 1.82
C GLY A 48 8.62 6.14 0.69
N GLU A 49 9.30 6.58 -0.35
CA GLU A 49 9.82 5.72 -1.43
C GLU A 49 11.33 5.82 -1.55
N GLY A 50 11.92 4.75 -2.08
CA GLY A 50 13.32 4.73 -2.47
C GLY A 50 14.24 4.69 -1.28
N GLU A 51 15.41 5.32 -1.40
CA GLU A 51 16.47 5.27 -0.37
C GLU A 51 16.02 5.83 0.99
N ALA A 52 15.01 6.71 1.00
CA ALA A 52 14.44 7.29 2.22
C ALA A 52 13.57 6.30 3.03
N ALA A 53 13.03 5.27 2.38
CA ALA A 53 12.10 4.33 3.01
C ALA A 53 12.79 3.06 3.54
N GLY A 54 14.03 2.80 3.11
CA GLY A 54 14.75 1.56 3.37
C GLY A 54 14.20 0.36 2.57
N LYS A 55 14.88 -0.80 2.67
CA LYS A 55 14.39 -2.06 2.08
C LYS A 55 13.43 -2.76 3.04
N GLY A 56 12.30 -3.23 2.51
CA GLY A 56 11.28 -3.92 3.29
C GLY A 56 10.41 -2.98 4.12
N GLY A 57 9.45 -3.55 4.85
CA GLY A 57 8.49 -2.74 5.57
C GLY A 57 7.26 -3.55 5.95
N GLU A 58 6.30 -2.86 6.53
CA GLU A 58 5.01 -3.45 6.86
C GLU A 58 4.10 -3.39 5.64
N VAL A 59 3.16 -4.32 5.51
CA VAL A 59 2.17 -4.29 4.43
C VAL A 59 1.26 -3.08 4.65
N VAL A 60 1.13 -2.22 3.65
CA VAL A 60 0.22 -1.06 3.64
C VAL A 60 -0.94 -1.23 2.66
N ALA A 61 -0.81 -2.10 1.67
CA ALA A 61 -1.91 -2.51 0.81
C ALA A 61 -1.67 -3.92 0.30
N TYR A 62 -2.74 -4.63 -0.07
CA TYR A 62 -2.66 -5.99 -0.58
C TYR A 62 -3.86 -6.32 -1.44
N GLU A 63 -3.69 -7.26 -2.39
CA GLU A 63 -4.83 -7.77 -3.16
C GLU A 63 -5.82 -8.52 -2.25
N LYS A 64 -7.12 -8.39 -2.48
CA LYS A 64 -8.14 -9.08 -1.67
C LYS A 64 -7.93 -10.60 -1.60
N ASP A 65 -7.35 -11.17 -2.66
CA ASP A 65 -7.04 -12.59 -2.79
C ASP A 65 -5.73 -12.98 -2.10
N ALA A 66 -4.86 -12.03 -1.74
CA ALA A 66 -3.59 -12.29 -1.07
C ALA A 66 -3.71 -13.16 0.20
N PRO A 67 -4.67 -12.95 1.12
CA PRO A 67 -4.85 -13.83 2.27
C PRO A 67 -5.33 -15.25 1.94
N ALA A 68 -5.94 -15.48 0.77
CA ALA A 68 -6.51 -16.78 0.41
C ALA A 68 -5.60 -17.57 -0.55
N ASN A 69 -5.08 -16.91 -1.59
CA ASN A 69 -4.32 -17.52 -2.68
C ASN A 69 -2.87 -17.01 -2.77
N GLY A 70 -2.50 -16.00 -1.97
CA GLY A 70 -1.31 -15.20 -2.22
C GLY A 70 -1.55 -14.17 -3.32
N GLY A 71 -0.71 -13.16 -3.38
CA GLY A 71 -0.93 -12.01 -4.24
C GLY A 71 0.10 -10.92 -4.03
N TYR A 72 -0.11 -9.81 -4.73
CA TYR A 72 0.73 -8.63 -4.60
C TYR A 72 0.38 -7.86 -3.33
N VAL A 73 1.43 -7.48 -2.60
CA VAL A 73 1.39 -6.61 -1.43
C VAL A 73 2.26 -5.40 -1.69
N LEU A 74 1.81 -4.26 -1.20
CA LEU A 74 2.57 -3.03 -1.14
C LEU A 74 3.10 -2.87 0.28
N LEU A 75 4.39 -2.61 0.40
CA LEU A 75 5.06 -2.37 1.67
C LEU A 75 5.18 -0.88 1.98
N THR A 76 5.41 -0.52 3.25
CA THR A 76 5.65 0.86 3.70
C THR A 76 6.84 1.53 3.01
N SER A 77 7.73 0.75 2.39
CA SER A 77 8.86 1.23 1.60
C SER A 77 8.49 1.71 0.19
N GLY A 78 7.25 1.49 -0.25
CA GLY A 78 6.81 1.67 -1.63
C GLY A 78 7.15 0.48 -2.54
N GLU A 79 7.75 -0.59 -2.00
CA GLU A 79 8.05 -1.80 -2.77
C GLU A 79 6.81 -2.70 -2.87
N VAL A 80 6.51 -3.14 -4.10
CA VAL A 80 5.49 -4.16 -4.35
C VAL A 80 6.15 -5.54 -4.38
N LYS A 81 5.70 -6.45 -3.52
CA LYS A 81 6.16 -7.84 -3.48
C LYS A 81 5.00 -8.80 -3.68
N LYS A 82 5.25 -9.91 -4.34
CA LYS A 82 4.29 -11.02 -4.39
C LYS A 82 4.58 -11.94 -3.22
N LEU A 83 3.60 -12.14 -2.34
CA LEU A 83 3.68 -13.06 -1.22
C LEU A 83 2.67 -14.18 -1.42
N SER A 84 3.01 -15.41 -1.01
CA SER A 84 2.03 -16.48 -0.86
C SER A 84 1.07 -16.20 0.30
N ALA A 85 -0.06 -16.93 0.38
CA ALA A 85 -1.02 -16.76 1.47
C ALA A 85 -0.37 -16.94 2.85
N SER A 86 0.52 -17.92 3.00
CA SER A 86 1.26 -18.20 4.24
C SER A 86 2.25 -17.07 4.59
N GLU A 87 2.93 -16.53 3.59
CA GLU A 87 3.84 -15.39 3.77
C GLU A 87 3.06 -14.12 4.11
N PHE A 88 1.89 -13.89 3.50
CA PHE A 88 1.03 -12.75 3.81
C PHE A 88 0.50 -12.81 5.25
N GLN A 89 0.13 -14.00 5.73
CA GLN A 89 -0.29 -14.18 7.12
C GLN A 89 0.86 -13.95 8.12
N SER A 90 2.09 -14.24 7.71
CA SER A 90 3.29 -14.03 8.52
C SER A 90 3.87 -12.62 8.38
N ALA A 91 3.47 -11.86 7.36
CA ALA A 91 3.98 -10.53 7.08
C ALA A 91 3.42 -9.51 8.10
N PRO A 92 4.26 -8.62 8.64
CA PRO A 92 3.81 -7.56 9.51
C PRO A 92 2.94 -6.59 8.72
N LYS A 93 1.70 -6.37 9.18
CA LYS A 93 0.74 -5.46 8.56
C LYS A 93 0.79 -4.13 9.29
N ALA A 94 0.86 -3.04 8.53
CA ALA A 94 0.86 -1.71 9.11
C ALA A 94 -0.49 -1.47 9.80
N LYS A 95 -0.43 -0.94 11.03
CA LYS A 95 -1.58 -0.74 11.91
C LYS A 95 -1.86 0.73 12.15
#